data_AF-A0A4Q6BBI9-F1
#
_entry.id   AF-A0A4Q6BBI9-F1
#
_cell.length_a   1.000
_cell.length_b   1.000
_cell.length_c   1.000
_cell.angle_alpha   90.00
_cell.angle_beta   90.00
_cell.angle_gamma   90.00
#
_symmetry.space_group_name_H-M   'P 1'
#
loop_
_entity.id
_entity.type
_entity.pdbx_description
1 polymer ?
#
loop_
_entity_poly.entity_id
_entity_poly.type
_entity_poly.pdbx_seq_one_letter_code
_entity_poly.pdbx_strand_id
1 'polypeptide(L)'
;MALFNLTLLRNEYQHLFNTCEIPQRHYAAIDACVDRILAARPRYEAVAQRTGVPWYFTGILHNMECSSRFNTHLHNGDPLTARTVHVPKGFPKTGTPPFTWEESAEDALRLKRLHTWTDWSIAATLFKMEEYNGFGYRRHGIHSPYLWSFSNQYTRGKFTSDGIFDPRAVSKQIGGAVLLRRMSERQLAVAGEVDVITLIKKVGAEVVFNPSTYNKGAETLQVLLNSAGQQLRVDGKAGKITSDAFHRVSGQYLLGDSRRQSAPLPV
;
A
#
# COMPACT_ATOMS: atom_id res chain seq x y z
N MET A 1 5.82 15.42 22.53
CA MET A 1 4.86 14.63 21.72
C MET A 1 5.59 13.40 21.22
N ALA A 2 5.03 12.19 21.39
CA ALA A 2 5.63 11.00 20.79
C ALA A 2 5.63 11.16 19.27
N LEU A 3 6.81 11.06 18.65
CA LEU A 3 6.95 11.07 17.20
C LEU A 3 6.59 9.67 16.70
N PHE A 4 5.37 9.49 16.21
CA PHE A 4 4.99 8.24 15.55
C PHE A 4 5.85 8.08 14.29
N ASN A 5 6.47 6.92 14.15
CA ASN A 5 7.23 6.56 12.96
C ASN A 5 6.92 5.12 12.56
N LEU A 6 7.12 4.82 11.28
CA LEU A 6 6.80 3.51 10.72
C LEU A 6 7.53 2.37 11.43
N THR A 7 8.78 2.54 11.85
CA THR A 7 9.53 1.47 12.53
C THR A 7 8.83 1.00 13.79
N LEU A 8 8.28 1.93 14.59
CA LEU A 8 7.54 1.60 15.81
C LEU A 8 6.17 0.98 15.53
N LEU A 9 5.49 1.43 14.47
CA LEU A 9 4.11 1.04 14.18
C LEU A 9 3.98 -0.12 13.19
N ARG A 10 5.07 -0.56 12.56
CA ARG A 10 5.05 -1.54 11.48
C ARG A 10 4.38 -2.85 11.89
N ASN A 11 4.80 -3.42 13.02
CA ASN A 11 4.27 -4.69 13.51
C ASN A 11 2.80 -4.57 13.91
N GLU A 12 2.42 -3.45 14.51
CA GLU A 12 1.02 -3.15 14.87
C GLU A 12 0.16 -3.12 13.60
N TYR A 13 0.51 -2.31 12.60
CA TYR A 13 -0.28 -2.23 11.36
C TYR A 13 -0.39 -3.57 10.65
N GLN A 14 0.71 -4.31 10.55
CA GLN A 14 0.71 -5.62 9.91
C GLN A 14 -0.20 -6.59 10.67
N HIS A 15 -0.10 -6.62 12.01
CA HIS A 15 -0.95 -7.46 12.84
C HIS A 15 -2.43 -7.10 12.67
N LEU A 16 -2.79 -5.82 12.78
CA LEU A 16 -4.16 -5.35 12.62
C LEU A 16 -4.74 -5.66 11.24
N PHE A 17 -3.92 -5.55 10.18
CA PHE A 17 -4.35 -5.90 8.83
C PHE A 17 -4.59 -7.40 8.68
N ASN A 18 -3.69 -8.22 9.20
CA ASN A 18 -3.80 -9.68 9.14
C ASN A 18 -5.04 -10.19 9.89
N THR A 19 -5.31 -9.63 11.07
CA THR A 19 -6.46 -9.98 11.92
C THR A 19 -7.71 -9.16 11.64
N CYS A 20 -7.71 -8.33 10.59
CA CYS A 20 -8.87 -7.55 10.18
C CYS A 20 -9.95 -8.48 9.63
N GLU A 21 -11.10 -8.50 10.30
CA GLU A 21 -12.29 -9.23 9.89
C GLU A 21 -13.40 -8.24 9.53
N ILE A 22 -13.99 -8.42 8.35
CA ILE A 22 -15.09 -7.60 7.85
C ILE A 22 -16.40 -8.33 8.18
N PRO A 23 -17.29 -7.78 9.03
CA PRO A 23 -18.58 -8.38 9.31
C PRO A 23 -19.42 -8.53 8.03
N GLN A 24 -20.08 -9.67 7.85
CA GLN A 24 -20.77 -10.02 6.61
C GLN A 24 -21.73 -8.95 6.10
N ARG A 25 -22.47 -8.30 7.01
CA ARG A 25 -23.41 -7.21 6.72
C ARG A 25 -22.79 -6.01 5.99
N HIS A 26 -21.47 -5.85 6.03
CA HIS A 26 -20.76 -4.72 5.44
C HIS A 26 -20.24 -5.01 4.01
N TYR A 27 -20.19 -6.27 3.57
CA TYR A 27 -19.60 -6.63 2.26
C TYR A 27 -20.25 -5.90 1.10
N ALA A 28 -21.58 -5.84 1.01
CA ALA A 28 -22.25 -5.19 -0.13
C ALA A 28 -21.85 -3.71 -0.30
N ALA A 29 -21.78 -2.96 0.81
CA ALA A 29 -21.38 -1.56 0.77
C ALA A 29 -19.90 -1.39 0.41
N ILE A 30 -19.03 -2.27 0.94
CA ILE A 30 -17.59 -2.24 0.68
C ILE A 30 -17.31 -2.65 -0.77
N ASP A 31 -17.96 -3.68 -1.29
CA ASP A 31 -17.81 -4.14 -2.68
C ASP A 31 -18.27 -3.08 -3.66
N ALA A 32 -19.42 -2.43 -3.43
CA ALA A 32 -19.86 -1.30 -4.26
C ALA A 32 -18.84 -0.15 -4.25
N CYS A 33 -18.16 0.08 -3.13
CA CYS A 33 -17.09 1.08 -3.05
C CYS A 33 -15.84 0.66 -3.82
N VAL A 34 -15.41 -0.59 -3.68
CA VAL A 34 -14.27 -1.15 -4.42
C VAL A 34 -14.54 -1.12 -5.92
N ASP A 35 -15.72 -1.52 -6.37
CA ASP A 35 -16.11 -1.54 -7.79
C ASP A 35 -16.10 -0.14 -8.40
N ARG A 36 -16.52 0.89 -7.65
CA ARG A 36 -16.42 2.29 -8.07
C ARG A 36 -14.97 2.72 -8.25
N ILE A 37 -14.07 2.30 -7.36
CA ILE A 37 -12.64 2.59 -7.50
C ILE A 37 -12.07 1.87 -8.72
N LEU A 38 -12.42 0.60 -8.93
CA LEU A 38 -11.98 -0.19 -10.08
C LEU A 38 -12.45 0.38 -11.41
N ALA A 39 -13.69 0.86 -11.49
CA ALA A 39 -14.24 1.48 -12.70
C ALA A 39 -13.40 2.70 -13.16
N ALA A 40 -12.74 3.39 -12.21
CA ALA A 40 -11.85 4.52 -12.50
C ALA A 40 -10.35 4.16 -12.46
N ARG A 41 -10.01 2.87 -12.37
CA ARG A 41 -8.62 2.38 -12.29
C ARG A 41 -7.69 2.98 -13.36
N PRO A 42 -8.07 3.09 -14.65
CA PRO A 42 -7.17 3.68 -15.66
C PRO A 42 -6.70 5.09 -15.31
N ARG A 43 -7.55 5.89 -14.66
CA ARG A 43 -7.21 7.26 -14.22
C ARG A 43 -6.22 7.25 -13.06
N TYR A 44 -6.43 6.34 -12.10
CA TYR A 44 -5.51 6.15 -10.98
C TYR A 44 -4.14 5.61 -11.44
N GLU A 45 -4.12 4.73 -12.44
CA GLU A 45 -2.89 4.22 -13.05
C GLU A 45 -2.13 5.31 -13.81
N ALA A 46 -2.83 6.21 -14.51
CA ALA A 46 -2.19 7.37 -15.15
C ALA A 46 -1.47 8.26 -14.12
N VAL A 47 -2.08 8.50 -12.94
CA VAL A 47 -1.43 9.23 -11.84
C VAL A 47 -0.26 8.43 -11.24
N ALA A 48 -0.43 7.11 -11.10
CA ALA A 48 0.62 6.23 -10.58
C ALA A 48 1.87 6.26 -11.46
N GLN A 49 1.72 6.28 -12.79
CA GLN A 49 2.83 6.38 -13.74
C GLN A 49 3.63 7.68 -13.59
N ARG A 50 2.97 8.79 -13.22
CA ARG A 50 3.62 10.12 -13.08
C ARG A 50 4.28 10.31 -11.71
N THR A 51 3.76 9.64 -10.69
CA THR A 51 4.12 9.91 -9.27
C THR A 51 4.84 8.76 -8.59
N GLY A 52 4.75 7.52 -9.09
CA GLY A 52 5.21 6.32 -8.40
C GLY A 52 4.31 5.86 -7.25
N VAL A 53 3.22 6.60 -6.95
CA VAL A 53 2.25 6.22 -5.91
C VAL A 53 1.32 5.14 -6.47
N PRO A 54 1.12 3.99 -5.79
CA PRO A 54 0.27 2.93 -6.29
C PRO A 54 -1.17 3.39 -6.54
N TRP A 55 -1.76 2.94 -7.65
CA TRP A 55 -3.11 3.33 -8.05
C TRP A 55 -4.15 3.07 -6.95
N TYR A 56 -4.00 1.97 -6.19
CA TYR A 56 -4.93 1.59 -5.13
C TYR A 56 -4.87 2.57 -3.95
N PHE A 57 -3.68 3.09 -3.62
CA PHE A 57 -3.53 4.08 -2.57
C PHE A 57 -4.25 5.36 -2.98
N THR A 58 -4.01 5.85 -4.20
CA THR A 58 -4.67 7.04 -4.74
C THR A 58 -6.18 6.86 -4.82
N GLY A 59 -6.66 5.70 -5.27
CA GLY A 59 -8.09 5.40 -5.37
C GLY A 59 -8.79 5.33 -4.01
N ILE A 60 -8.17 4.70 -3.01
CA ILE A 60 -8.68 4.68 -1.63
C ILE A 60 -8.70 6.09 -1.07
N LEU A 61 -7.60 6.84 -1.18
CA LEU A 61 -7.51 8.22 -0.70
C LEU A 61 -8.57 9.11 -1.37
N HIS A 62 -8.73 9.04 -2.68
CA HIS A 62 -9.72 9.82 -3.41
C HIS A 62 -11.17 9.52 -2.96
N ASN A 63 -11.47 8.26 -2.65
CA ASN A 63 -12.74 7.89 -2.05
C ASN A 63 -12.92 8.48 -0.65
N MET A 64 -11.87 8.44 0.18
CA MET A 64 -11.92 8.92 1.56
C MET A 64 -12.06 10.44 1.66
N GLU A 65 -11.38 11.19 0.79
CA GLU A 65 -11.33 12.64 0.85
C GLU A 65 -12.43 13.33 0.04
N CYS A 66 -12.85 12.73 -1.08
CA CYS A 66 -13.71 13.41 -2.06
C CYS A 66 -14.86 12.56 -2.60
N SER A 67 -15.14 11.40 -2.00
CA SER A 67 -16.18 10.45 -2.47
C SER A 67 -16.02 10.10 -3.97
N SER A 68 -14.78 10.04 -4.46
CA SER A 68 -14.42 9.74 -5.85
C SER A 68 -14.97 10.73 -6.90
N ARG A 69 -15.13 12.02 -6.53
CA ARG A 69 -15.56 13.08 -7.45
C ARG A 69 -14.42 13.57 -8.36
N PHE A 70 -14.49 13.18 -9.63
CA PHE A 70 -13.50 13.54 -10.65
C PHE A 70 -13.63 14.95 -11.25
N ASN A 71 -14.60 15.74 -10.80
CA ASN A 71 -14.78 17.15 -11.18
C ASN A 71 -14.25 18.14 -10.13
N THR A 72 -13.58 17.63 -9.09
CA THR A 72 -13.02 18.42 -7.99
C THR A 72 -11.55 18.10 -7.75
N HIS A 73 -10.82 19.06 -7.17
CA HIS A 73 -9.44 18.90 -6.77
C HIS A 73 -9.28 17.85 -5.67
N LEU A 74 -8.30 16.95 -5.83
CA LEU A 74 -7.94 15.97 -4.79
C LEU A 74 -7.43 16.65 -3.51
N HIS A 75 -6.96 17.90 -3.61
CA HIS A 75 -6.47 18.67 -2.47
C HIS A 75 -7.50 18.86 -1.36
N ASN A 76 -8.74 19.22 -1.73
CA ASN A 76 -9.73 19.76 -0.80
C ASN A 76 -11.18 19.74 -1.33
N GLY A 77 -11.42 19.21 -2.54
CA GLY A 77 -12.74 19.14 -3.14
C GLY A 77 -13.24 20.40 -3.85
N ASP A 78 -12.41 21.44 -4.04
CA ASP A 78 -12.77 22.62 -4.88
C ASP A 78 -12.99 22.22 -6.35
N PRO A 79 -13.81 22.93 -7.14
CA PRO A 79 -13.99 22.63 -8.57
C PRO A 79 -12.70 22.77 -9.38
N LEU A 80 -12.48 21.88 -10.36
CA LEU A 80 -11.30 21.91 -11.25
C LEU A 80 -11.25 23.12 -12.22
N THR A 81 -12.29 23.95 -12.24
CA THR A 81 -12.42 25.12 -13.14
C THR A 81 -11.60 26.32 -12.71
N ALA A 82 -10.98 26.28 -11.53
CA ALA A 82 -10.12 27.34 -11.00
C ALA A 82 -9.01 26.70 -10.14
N ARG A 83 -8.12 27.51 -9.56
CA ARG A 83 -7.24 27.02 -8.49
C ARG A 83 -8.03 26.92 -7.18
N THR A 84 -7.53 26.11 -6.24
CA THR A 84 -8.14 25.94 -4.92
C THR A 84 -8.27 27.26 -4.17
N VAL A 85 -9.42 27.48 -3.54
CA VAL A 85 -9.71 28.62 -2.66
C VAL A 85 -9.70 28.20 -1.18
N HIS A 86 -10.02 26.94 -0.91
CA HIS A 86 -9.87 26.31 0.40
C HIS A 86 -8.42 25.84 0.59
N VAL A 87 -8.02 25.59 1.84
CA VAL A 87 -6.66 25.13 2.15
C VAL A 87 -6.44 23.72 1.59
N PRO A 88 -5.31 23.44 0.92
CA PRO A 88 -4.24 24.36 0.56
C PRO A 88 -4.64 25.30 -0.60
N LYS A 89 -4.52 26.62 -0.41
CA LYS A 89 -4.99 27.64 -1.37
C LYS A 89 -4.02 27.82 -2.54
N GLY A 90 -4.55 28.09 -3.74
CA GLY A 90 -3.80 28.46 -4.92
C GLY A 90 -3.14 27.29 -5.65
N PHE A 91 -3.67 26.07 -5.52
CA PHE A 91 -3.17 24.86 -6.17
C PHE A 91 -4.09 24.37 -7.29
N PRO A 92 -3.58 23.64 -8.32
CA PRO A 92 -2.16 23.41 -8.64
C PRO A 92 -1.38 24.71 -8.79
N LYS A 93 -0.05 24.72 -8.63
CA LYS A 93 0.73 25.98 -8.79
C LYS A 93 1.07 26.30 -10.25
N THR A 94 1.14 25.29 -11.09
CA THR A 94 1.45 25.39 -12.51
C THR A 94 0.21 25.07 -13.36
N GLY A 95 0.30 25.25 -14.68
CA GLY A 95 -0.82 25.04 -15.61
C GLY A 95 -1.89 26.12 -15.56
N THR A 96 -2.89 25.99 -16.44
CA THR A 96 -4.01 26.92 -16.62
C THR A 96 -5.33 26.16 -16.50
N PRO A 97 -6.30 26.62 -15.68
CA PRO A 97 -7.60 25.95 -15.56
C PRO A 97 -8.43 26.05 -16.86
N PRO A 98 -9.42 25.15 -17.08
CA PRO A 98 -9.79 24.04 -16.20
C PRO A 98 -8.74 22.93 -16.20
N PHE A 99 -8.46 22.38 -15.01
CA PHE A 99 -7.52 21.28 -14.85
C PHE A 99 -8.19 19.93 -15.12
N THR A 100 -7.43 18.96 -15.61
CA THR A 100 -7.82 17.56 -15.49
C THR A 100 -7.69 17.11 -14.04
N TRP A 101 -8.44 16.08 -13.67
CA TRP A 101 -8.31 15.51 -12.33
C TRP A 101 -6.91 14.92 -12.10
N GLU A 102 -6.30 14.34 -13.12
CA GLU A 102 -4.97 13.74 -13.09
C GLU A 102 -3.87 14.78 -12.79
N GLU A 103 -3.92 15.96 -13.41
CA GLU A 103 -3.01 17.08 -13.12
C GLU A 103 -3.15 17.55 -11.66
N SER A 104 -4.39 17.70 -11.20
CA SER A 104 -4.71 18.08 -9.83
C SER A 104 -4.27 17.02 -8.80
N ALA A 105 -4.48 15.74 -9.12
CA ALA A 105 -4.11 14.63 -8.26
C ALA A 105 -2.58 14.50 -8.15
N GLU A 106 -1.85 14.65 -9.27
CA GLU A 106 -0.39 14.67 -9.25
C GLU A 106 0.14 15.80 -8.35
N ASP A 107 -0.36 17.02 -8.52
CA ASP A 107 0.05 18.17 -7.70
C ASP A 107 -0.22 17.90 -6.20
N ALA A 108 -1.40 17.37 -5.85
CA ALA A 108 -1.76 17.00 -4.48
C ALA A 108 -0.81 15.95 -3.87
N LEU A 109 -0.50 14.88 -4.61
CA LEU A 109 0.40 13.83 -4.14
C LEU A 109 1.84 14.34 -4.01
N ARG A 110 2.26 15.27 -4.89
CA ARG A 110 3.58 15.92 -4.80
C ARG A 110 3.68 16.87 -3.62
N LEU A 111 2.66 17.68 -3.37
CA LEU A 111 2.58 18.58 -2.22
C LEU A 111 2.71 17.82 -0.90
N LYS A 112 2.12 16.62 -0.82
CA LYS A 112 2.22 15.72 0.34
C LYS A 112 3.49 14.85 0.35
N ARG A 113 4.41 15.05 -0.60
CA ARG A 113 5.66 14.29 -0.78
C ARG A 113 5.46 12.76 -0.85
N LEU A 114 4.29 12.31 -1.32
CA LEU A 114 4.01 10.88 -1.46
C LEU A 114 4.78 10.26 -2.63
N HIS A 115 5.09 11.05 -3.66
CA HIS A 115 5.95 10.64 -4.78
C HIS A 115 7.39 10.28 -4.39
N THR A 116 7.87 10.72 -3.22
CA THR A 116 9.21 10.35 -2.72
C THR A 116 9.17 9.10 -1.84
N TRP A 117 7.99 8.56 -1.56
CA TRP A 117 7.81 7.39 -0.71
C TRP A 117 7.83 6.11 -1.56
N THR A 118 8.64 5.14 -1.15
CA THR A 118 8.91 3.93 -1.95
C THR A 118 8.45 2.64 -1.28
N ASP A 119 8.31 2.63 0.05
CA ASP A 119 7.83 1.45 0.79
C ASP A 119 6.31 1.40 0.77
N TRP A 120 5.74 0.66 -0.17
CA TRP A 120 4.29 0.45 -0.22
C TRP A 120 3.87 -0.90 0.36
N SER A 121 4.67 -1.48 1.28
CA SER A 121 4.23 -2.62 2.12
C SER A 121 2.87 -2.31 2.79
N ILE A 122 2.11 -3.34 3.19
CA ILE A 122 0.82 -3.16 3.87
C ILE A 122 0.96 -2.17 5.03
N ALA A 123 1.89 -2.44 5.94
CA ALA A 123 2.13 -1.60 7.11
C ALA A 123 2.51 -0.15 6.74
N ALA A 124 3.35 0.04 5.73
CA ALA A 124 3.78 1.35 5.29
C ALA A 124 2.66 2.15 4.58
N THR A 125 1.84 1.45 3.80
CA THR A 125 0.62 1.98 3.18
C THR A 125 -0.36 2.48 4.23
N LEU A 126 -0.63 1.67 5.26
CA LEU A 126 -1.51 2.03 6.37
C LEU A 126 -0.94 3.20 7.19
N PHE A 127 0.37 3.21 7.44
CA PHE A 127 1.06 4.34 8.07
C PHE A 127 0.86 5.63 7.28
N LYS A 128 1.03 5.60 5.94
CA LYS A 128 0.83 6.79 5.10
C LYS A 128 -0.63 7.24 5.03
N MET A 129 -1.59 6.32 5.05
CA MET A 129 -3.01 6.68 5.14
C MET A 129 -3.34 7.34 6.49
N GLU A 130 -2.82 6.82 7.60
CA GLU A 130 -3.02 7.43 8.92
C GLU A 130 -2.29 8.76 9.05
N GLU A 131 -1.07 8.88 8.52
CA GLU A 131 -0.32 10.15 8.47
C GLU A 131 -1.10 11.21 7.68
N TYR A 132 -1.73 10.82 6.57
CA TYR A 132 -2.53 11.73 5.75
C TYR A 132 -3.70 12.32 6.53
N ASN A 133 -4.44 11.48 7.26
CA ASN A 133 -5.56 11.91 8.11
C ASN A 133 -5.10 12.58 9.42
N GLY A 134 -3.97 12.13 9.98
CA GLY A 134 -3.44 12.51 11.28
C GLY A 134 -3.61 11.43 12.36
N PHE A 135 -2.60 11.33 13.24
CA PHE A 135 -2.47 10.35 14.33
C PHE A 135 -3.28 10.69 15.61
N GLY A 136 -4.29 11.56 15.52
CA GLY A 136 -5.01 12.06 16.70
C GLY A 136 -5.64 10.96 17.56
N TYR A 137 -6.16 9.91 16.93
CA TYR A 137 -6.85 8.80 17.58
C TYR A 137 -5.96 7.99 18.53
N ARG A 138 -4.65 7.92 18.26
CA ARG A 138 -3.70 7.19 19.10
C ARG A 138 -3.64 7.74 20.54
N ARG A 139 -3.88 9.04 20.72
CA ARG A 139 -3.93 9.67 22.06
C ARG A 139 -5.16 9.25 22.88
N HIS A 140 -6.17 8.70 22.22
CA HIS A 140 -7.39 8.20 22.84
C HIS A 140 -7.36 6.67 23.00
N GLY A 141 -6.24 6.01 22.69
CA GLY A 141 -6.09 4.57 22.85
C GLY A 141 -6.99 3.74 21.93
N ILE A 142 -7.44 4.32 20.80
CA ILE A 142 -8.26 3.61 19.81
C ILE A 142 -7.56 3.56 18.47
N HIS A 143 -7.86 2.51 17.69
CA HIS A 143 -7.48 2.48 16.29
C HIS A 143 -8.29 3.49 15.48
N SER A 144 -7.63 4.13 14.51
CA SER A 144 -8.25 5.20 13.71
C SER A 144 -9.49 4.70 12.94
N PRO A 145 -10.69 5.30 13.11
CA PRO A 145 -11.84 5.01 12.25
C PRO A 145 -11.57 5.31 10.77
N TYR A 146 -10.64 6.22 10.47
CA TYR A 146 -10.24 6.52 9.09
C TYR A 146 -9.61 5.29 8.41
N LEU A 147 -8.96 4.41 9.17
CA LEU A 147 -8.42 3.15 8.67
C LEU A 147 -9.39 1.98 8.83
N TRP A 148 -9.99 1.84 10.01
CA TRP A 148 -10.54 0.56 10.47
C TRP A 148 -12.06 0.51 10.61
N SER A 149 -12.75 1.62 10.36
CA SER A 149 -14.22 1.62 10.38
C SER A 149 -14.79 0.57 9.42
N PHE A 150 -15.81 -0.18 9.86
CA PHE A 150 -16.43 -1.35 9.22
C PHE A 150 -15.68 -2.70 9.41
N SER A 151 -14.70 -2.79 10.33
CA SER A 151 -14.10 -4.08 10.73
C SER A 151 -14.12 -4.31 12.24
N ASN A 152 -13.69 -5.49 12.68
CA ASN A 152 -13.45 -5.82 14.08
C ASN A 152 -12.38 -4.94 14.77
N GLN A 153 -11.54 -4.24 14.00
CA GLN A 153 -10.46 -3.40 14.55
C GLN A 153 -10.94 -2.04 15.08
N TYR A 154 -12.22 -1.69 14.89
CA TYR A 154 -12.80 -0.45 15.39
C TYR A 154 -14.25 -0.66 15.84
N THR A 155 -14.62 -0.07 16.98
CA THR A 155 -16.01 -0.12 17.48
C THR A 155 -16.66 1.26 17.50
N ARG A 156 -16.02 2.26 18.13
CA ARG A 156 -16.53 3.63 18.29
C ARG A 156 -15.41 4.60 18.71
N GLY A 157 -15.73 5.88 18.73
CA GLY A 157 -14.80 6.97 18.97
C GLY A 157 -14.46 7.66 17.65
N LYS A 158 -14.78 8.94 17.50
CA LYS A 158 -14.49 9.70 16.28
C LYS A 158 -14.29 11.19 16.59
N PHE A 159 -13.39 11.85 15.87
CA PHE A 159 -13.42 13.32 15.79
C PHE A 159 -14.63 13.77 14.96
N THR A 160 -15.60 14.43 15.58
CA THR A 160 -16.83 14.91 14.92
C THR A 160 -16.61 16.26 14.22
N SER A 161 -15.59 16.99 14.66
CA SER A 161 -15.07 18.22 14.06
C SER A 161 -13.62 18.42 14.51
N ASP A 162 -12.95 19.45 14.00
CA ASP A 162 -11.55 19.74 14.30
C ASP A 162 -11.31 19.85 15.81
N GLY A 163 -10.53 18.89 16.33
CA GLY A 163 -10.18 18.82 17.75
C GLY A 163 -11.26 18.26 18.68
N ILE A 164 -12.48 18.00 18.22
CA ILE A 164 -13.59 17.51 19.06
C ILE A 164 -13.71 15.98 18.94
N PHE A 165 -13.13 15.25 19.89
CA PHE A 165 -13.27 13.79 19.99
C PHE A 165 -14.53 13.40 20.76
N ASP A 166 -15.40 12.60 20.16
CA ASP A 166 -16.53 11.97 20.83
C ASP A 166 -16.26 10.45 20.96
N PRO A 167 -16.12 9.91 22.19
CA PRO A 167 -15.88 8.49 22.43
C PRO A 167 -17.07 7.59 22.05
N ARG A 168 -18.27 8.16 21.87
CA ARG A 168 -19.50 7.43 21.53
C ARG A 168 -19.86 7.49 20.05
N ALA A 169 -19.34 8.47 19.31
CA ALA A 169 -19.59 8.58 17.88
C ALA A 169 -19.05 7.35 17.12
N VAL A 170 -19.83 6.86 16.15
CA VAL A 170 -19.45 5.75 15.27
C VAL A 170 -19.28 6.29 13.86
N SER A 171 -18.14 5.99 13.24
CA SER A 171 -17.92 6.36 11.84
C SER A 171 -18.87 5.61 10.90
N LYS A 172 -19.51 6.35 9.99
CA LYS A 172 -20.34 5.79 8.90
C LYS A 172 -19.56 5.65 7.58
N GLN A 173 -18.30 6.08 7.57
CA GLN A 173 -17.40 5.99 6.44
C GLN A 173 -16.63 4.66 6.52
N ILE A 174 -16.49 3.95 5.40
CA ILE A 174 -15.67 2.74 5.29
C ILE A 174 -14.21 3.15 5.45
N GLY A 175 -13.45 2.46 6.30
CA GLY A 175 -12.04 2.79 6.52
C GLY A 175 -11.14 2.39 5.35
N GLY A 176 -10.05 3.14 5.15
CA GLY A 176 -9.08 2.88 4.08
C GLY A 176 -8.40 1.52 4.18
N ALA A 177 -8.11 1.04 5.40
CA ALA A 177 -7.55 -0.30 5.60
C ALA A 177 -8.57 -1.40 5.27
N VAL A 178 -9.86 -1.14 5.52
CA VAL A 178 -10.95 -2.07 5.16
C VAL A 178 -11.12 -2.17 3.64
N LEU A 179 -11.04 -1.05 2.92
CA LEU A 179 -11.01 -1.07 1.45
C LEU A 179 -9.80 -1.83 0.92
N LEU A 180 -8.61 -1.58 1.50
CA LEU A 180 -7.38 -2.28 1.13
C LEU A 180 -7.47 -3.79 1.39
N ARG A 181 -7.99 -4.18 2.56
CA ARG A 181 -8.24 -5.57 2.92
C ARG A 181 -9.19 -6.23 1.93
N ARG A 182 -10.30 -5.56 1.57
CA ARG A 182 -11.25 -6.11 0.61
C ARG A 182 -10.67 -6.24 -0.80
N MET A 183 -9.88 -5.26 -1.24
CA MET A 183 -9.17 -5.37 -2.52
C MET A 183 -8.14 -6.51 -2.51
N SER A 184 -7.49 -6.78 -1.38
CA SER A 184 -6.57 -7.91 -1.20
C SER A 184 -7.32 -9.26 -1.24
N GLU A 185 -8.46 -9.40 -0.53
CA GLU A 185 -9.32 -10.58 -0.58
C GLU A 185 -9.81 -10.90 -2.01
N ARG A 186 -10.02 -9.86 -2.82
CA ARG A 186 -10.42 -9.96 -4.23
C ARG A 186 -9.24 -10.05 -5.20
N GLN A 187 -8.01 -10.06 -4.71
CA GLN A 187 -6.77 -10.13 -5.51
C GLN A 187 -6.63 -8.97 -6.53
N LEU A 188 -7.17 -7.80 -6.20
CA LEU A 188 -7.24 -6.63 -7.10
C LEU A 188 -6.09 -5.65 -6.88
N ALA A 189 -5.85 -5.32 -5.61
CA ALA A 189 -4.79 -4.42 -5.20
C ALA A 189 -3.84 -5.23 -4.33
N VAL A 190 -2.65 -5.48 -4.87
CA VAL A 190 -1.59 -6.05 -4.05
C VAL A 190 -0.97 -4.88 -3.29
N ALA A 191 -1.58 -4.56 -2.15
CA ALA A 191 -0.93 -3.70 -1.19
C ALA A 191 0.32 -4.42 -0.72
N GLY A 192 1.49 -3.97 -1.15
CA GLY A 192 2.70 -4.28 -0.41
C GLY A 192 3.17 -5.72 -0.35
N GLU A 193 2.51 -6.65 -1.04
CA GLU A 193 3.18 -7.82 -1.54
C GLU A 193 3.46 -7.51 -3.02
N VAL A 194 4.72 -7.21 -3.36
CA VAL A 194 5.21 -8.09 -4.43
C VAL A 194 5.04 -9.46 -3.78
N ASP A 195 4.13 -10.30 -4.28
CA ASP A 195 3.98 -11.68 -3.77
C ASP A 195 5.40 -12.13 -3.49
N VAL A 196 5.75 -12.29 -2.20
CA VAL A 196 7.16 -12.40 -1.82
C VAL A 196 7.75 -13.59 -2.57
N ILE A 197 6.91 -14.58 -2.86
CA ILE A 197 7.17 -15.73 -3.72
C ILE A 197 7.45 -15.30 -5.18
N THR A 198 6.65 -14.43 -5.78
CA THR A 198 6.91 -13.83 -7.11
C THR A 198 8.20 -13.01 -7.14
N LEU A 199 8.50 -12.20 -6.12
CA LEU A 199 9.77 -11.45 -6.06
C LEU A 199 10.96 -12.39 -5.87
N ILE A 200 10.82 -13.38 -4.99
CA ILE A 200 11.79 -14.45 -4.79
C ILE A 200 12.04 -15.17 -6.12
N LYS A 201 10.99 -15.52 -6.86
CA LYS A 201 11.09 -16.14 -8.20
C LYS A 201 11.83 -15.24 -9.19
N LYS A 202 11.50 -13.94 -9.26
CA LYS A 202 12.14 -12.99 -10.17
C LYS A 202 13.63 -12.80 -9.84
N VAL A 203 13.94 -12.44 -8.59
CA VAL A 203 15.32 -12.22 -8.15
C VAL A 203 16.12 -13.52 -8.23
N GLY A 204 15.55 -14.65 -7.80
CA GLY A 204 16.19 -15.96 -7.84
C GLY A 204 16.46 -16.48 -9.25
N ALA A 205 15.67 -16.08 -10.26
CA ALA A 205 15.93 -16.42 -11.65
C ALA A 205 17.22 -15.79 -12.20
N GLU A 206 17.60 -14.61 -11.69
CA GLU A 206 18.79 -13.85 -12.10
C GLU A 206 20.03 -14.20 -11.26
N VAL A 207 19.86 -14.84 -10.10
CA VAL A 207 20.97 -15.21 -9.21
C VAL A 207 21.62 -16.51 -9.67
N VAL A 208 22.92 -16.44 -9.93
CA VAL A 208 23.77 -17.59 -10.25
C VAL A 208 24.26 -18.25 -8.96
N PHE A 209 24.21 -19.58 -8.92
CA PHE A 209 24.79 -20.40 -7.87
C PHE A 209 26.30 -20.16 -7.80
N ASN A 210 26.76 -19.56 -6.70
CA ASN A 210 28.17 -19.34 -6.41
C ASN A 210 28.38 -19.20 -4.89
N PRO A 211 28.97 -20.21 -4.22
CA PRO A 211 29.18 -20.18 -2.78
C PRO A 211 30.38 -19.31 -2.36
N SER A 212 31.22 -18.86 -3.29
CA SER A 212 32.51 -18.23 -2.98
C SER A 212 32.53 -16.72 -3.22
N THR A 213 31.73 -16.23 -4.18
CA THR A 213 31.72 -14.82 -4.60
C THR A 213 30.48 -14.10 -4.09
N TYR A 214 30.67 -12.89 -3.55
CA TYR A 214 29.56 -12.00 -3.16
C TYR A 214 28.81 -11.50 -4.40
N ASN A 215 27.48 -11.47 -4.32
CA ASN A 215 26.58 -10.92 -5.33
C ASN A 215 25.43 -10.16 -4.65
N LYS A 216 25.16 -8.93 -5.12
CA LYS A 216 24.11 -8.07 -4.54
C LYS A 216 22.69 -8.65 -4.70
N GLY A 217 22.43 -9.34 -5.81
CA GLY A 217 21.18 -10.05 -6.06
C GLY A 217 20.99 -11.24 -5.12
N ALA A 218 22.07 -11.97 -4.81
CA ALA A 218 22.04 -13.07 -3.84
C ALA A 218 21.75 -12.58 -2.40
N GLU A 219 22.33 -11.44 -2.00
CA GLU A 219 22.03 -10.82 -0.70
C GLU A 219 20.54 -10.41 -0.63
N THR A 220 20.04 -9.78 -1.71
CA THR A 220 18.64 -9.40 -1.84
C THR A 220 17.72 -10.62 -1.76
N LEU A 221 18.06 -11.71 -2.44
CA LEU A 221 17.31 -12.96 -2.40
C LEU A 221 17.27 -13.57 -1.00
N GLN A 222 18.39 -13.57 -0.26
CA GLN A 222 18.46 -14.10 1.11
C GLN A 222 17.56 -13.31 2.07
N VAL A 223 17.51 -11.97 1.94
CA VAL A 223 16.59 -11.12 2.72
C VAL A 223 15.13 -11.49 2.43
N LEU A 224 14.78 -11.66 1.15
CA LEU A 224 13.42 -12.00 0.76
C LEU A 224 13.01 -13.40 1.25
N LEU A 225 13.90 -14.39 1.11
CA LEU A 225 13.67 -15.74 1.62
C LEU A 225 13.47 -15.75 3.14
N ASN A 226 14.24 -14.95 3.89
CA ASN A 226 14.04 -14.80 5.33
C ASN A 226 12.69 -14.18 5.68
N SER A 227 12.24 -13.18 4.91
CA SER A 227 10.88 -12.64 5.08
C SER A 227 9.77 -13.64 4.76
N ALA A 228 10.07 -14.65 3.94
CA ALA A 228 9.18 -15.78 3.63
C ALA A 228 9.33 -16.97 4.60
N GLY A 229 9.95 -16.75 5.78
CA GLY A 229 10.07 -17.75 6.84
C GLY A 229 11.25 -18.73 6.68
N GLN A 230 12.15 -18.50 5.72
CA GLN A 230 13.42 -19.24 5.68
C GLN A 230 14.39 -18.72 6.75
N GLN A 231 15.40 -19.52 7.09
CA GLN A 231 16.44 -19.17 8.06
C GLN A 231 17.80 -19.21 7.38
N LEU A 232 18.16 -18.10 6.74
CA LEU A 232 19.42 -17.93 6.01
C LEU A 232 20.29 -16.85 6.64
N ARG A 233 21.60 -17.06 6.56
CA ARG A 233 22.57 -15.97 6.70
C ARG A 233 22.51 -15.08 5.46
N VAL A 234 22.47 -13.77 5.67
CA VAL A 234 22.52 -12.75 4.60
C VAL A 234 23.99 -12.36 4.39
N ASP A 235 24.68 -13.05 3.49
CA ASP A 235 26.10 -12.86 3.20
C ASP A 235 26.40 -12.61 1.72
N GLY A 236 25.36 -12.57 0.88
CA GLY A 236 25.47 -12.38 -0.56
C GLY A 236 26.13 -13.53 -1.31
N LYS A 237 26.37 -14.67 -0.67
CA LYS A 237 26.96 -15.87 -1.31
C LYS A 237 25.86 -16.90 -1.58
N ALA A 238 25.50 -17.05 -2.85
CA ALA A 238 24.44 -17.93 -3.30
C ALA A 238 24.89 -19.40 -3.43
N GLY A 239 25.20 -20.04 -2.30
CA GLY A 239 25.54 -21.46 -2.23
C GLY A 239 24.33 -22.40 -2.08
N LYS A 240 24.62 -23.66 -1.72
CA LYS A 240 23.61 -24.73 -1.54
C LYS A 240 22.43 -24.31 -0.65
N ILE A 241 22.70 -23.67 0.49
CA ILE A 241 21.66 -23.31 1.47
C ILE A 241 20.68 -22.28 0.88
N THR A 242 21.19 -21.26 0.18
CA THR A 242 20.37 -20.26 -0.52
C THR A 242 19.55 -20.91 -1.64
N SER A 243 20.16 -21.82 -2.41
CA SER A 243 19.46 -22.55 -3.49
C SER A 243 18.38 -23.50 -2.97
N ASP A 244 18.62 -24.19 -1.85
CA ASP A 244 17.64 -25.07 -1.20
C ASP A 244 16.44 -24.27 -0.66
N ALA A 245 16.70 -23.11 -0.05
CA ALA A 245 15.65 -22.20 0.42
C ALA A 245 14.85 -21.60 -0.74
N PHE A 246 15.52 -21.21 -1.83
CA PHE A 246 14.84 -20.79 -3.06
C PHE A 246 13.92 -21.90 -3.59
N HIS A 247 14.41 -23.14 -3.66
CA HIS A 247 13.62 -24.28 -4.14
C HIS A 247 12.38 -24.57 -3.28
N ARG A 248 12.49 -24.52 -1.95
CA ARG A 248 11.33 -24.71 -1.06
C ARG A 248 10.22 -23.69 -1.29
N VAL A 249 10.58 -22.49 -1.72
CA VAL A 249 9.64 -21.38 -1.93
C VAL A 249 9.15 -21.32 -3.38
N SER A 250 10.02 -21.55 -4.36
CA SER A 250 9.74 -21.32 -5.78
C SER A 250 9.47 -22.58 -6.59
N GLY A 251 9.90 -23.75 -6.09
CA GLY A 251 9.96 -25.01 -6.84
C GLY A 251 11.19 -25.15 -7.76
N GLN A 252 12.09 -24.16 -7.81
CA GLN A 252 13.24 -24.14 -8.71
C GLN A 252 14.57 -23.99 -7.95
N TYR A 253 15.65 -24.57 -8.47
CA TYR A 253 17.01 -24.29 -8.01
C TYR A 253 17.63 -23.08 -8.73
N LEU A 254 18.66 -22.47 -8.14
CA LEU A 254 19.37 -21.33 -8.74
C LEU A 254 20.06 -21.69 -10.06
N LEU A 255 20.35 -20.69 -10.90
CA LEU A 255 21.04 -20.91 -12.18
C LEU A 255 22.45 -21.45 -11.92
N GLY A 256 22.85 -22.54 -12.56
CA GLY A 256 24.17 -23.17 -12.33
C GLY A 256 24.24 -24.12 -11.13
N ASP A 257 23.15 -24.29 -10.38
CA ASP A 257 23.01 -25.42 -9.45
C ASP A 257 22.79 -26.71 -10.26
N SER A 258 23.58 -27.76 -10.01
CA SER A 258 23.53 -29.02 -10.76
C SER A 258 22.18 -29.75 -10.67
N ARG A 259 21.34 -29.38 -9.71
CA ARG A 259 19.99 -29.95 -9.51
C ARG A 259 18.90 -29.22 -10.29
N ARG A 260 19.21 -28.10 -10.94
CA ARG A 260 18.24 -27.37 -11.79
C ARG A 260 18.09 -28.12 -13.12
N GLN A 261 16.91 -28.68 -13.37
CA GLN A 261 16.60 -29.30 -14.66
C GLN A 261 16.53 -28.21 -15.75
N SER A 262 17.28 -28.37 -16.84
CA SER A 262 17.10 -27.59 -18.07
C SER A 262 15.75 -27.98 -18.69
N ALA A 263 14.91 -27.00 -19.01
CA ALA A 263 13.71 -27.25 -19.81
C ALA A 263 14.11 -27.97 -21.12
N PRO A 264 13.33 -28.95 -21.59
CA PRO A 264 13.60 -29.58 -22.89
C PRO A 264 13.57 -28.50 -23.98
N LEU A 265 14.55 -28.54 -24.89
CA LEU A 265 14.55 -27.69 -26.08
C LEU A 265 13.28 -27.98 -26.89
N PRO A 266 12.55 -26.96 -27.38
CA PRO A 266 11.46 -27.19 -28.30
C PRO A 266 12.02 -27.88 -29.56
N VAL A 267 11.39 -28.98 -29.94
CA VAL A 267 11.66 -29.72 -31.19
C VAL A 267 11.11 -28.93 -32.37
#